data_AF-A0A2A9MF13-F1
#
_entry.id   AF-A0A2A9MF13-F1
#
_cell.length_a   1.000
_cell.length_b   1.000
_cell.length_c   1.000
_cell.angle_alpha   90.00
_cell.angle_beta   90.00
_cell.angle_gamma   90.00
#
_symmetry.space_group_name_H-M   'P 1'
#
loop_
_entity.id
_entity.type
_entity.pdbx_description
1 polymer ?
#
loop_
_entity_poly.entity_id
_entity_poly.type
_entity_poly.pdbx_seq_one_letter_code
_entity_poly.pdbx_strand_id
1 'polypeptide(L)'
;MKGFTPKRGCFVVFEGIDRSGKSTQARLAYERLVKAGYPSELLRFPDRTTSIGKVLNSYLTQGTEHDDKGVSEKTVASPQLMHLLFAANRWETQARLLRALGEGKVVVADRYSFSGIAYTVGAAPVVAQAAAREAEARAGKSGEPADVAAACALVTAATGSPFDGEFCRASEQGLLAPDAVFYLDITPEEAQKRGGYGDELYEQLAVQERVHGAYKQFEDLPYWRRIPAGVSPEALHEKIAEELKLVIQQTQPDQPLKAKGDAAGSDGRKRLWEM
;
A
#
# COMPACT_ATOMS: atom_id res chain seq x y z
N MET A 1 -13.69 36.03 -7.02
CA MET A 1 -14.77 35.16 -7.53
C MET A 1 -15.44 34.50 -6.34
N LYS A 2 -16.71 34.82 -6.06
CA LYS A 2 -17.55 34.12 -5.07
C LYS A 2 -18.23 32.94 -5.77
N GLY A 3 -18.30 31.77 -5.12
CA GLY A 3 -19.32 30.76 -5.45
C GLY A 3 -18.89 29.46 -6.13
N PHE A 4 -17.71 28.91 -5.87
CA PHE A 4 -17.40 27.53 -6.25
C PHE A 4 -16.59 26.82 -5.15
N THR A 5 -17.26 26.34 -4.10
CA THR A 5 -16.74 25.24 -3.27
C THR A 5 -17.32 23.95 -3.87
N PRO A 6 -16.58 23.22 -4.72
CA PRO A 6 -17.08 21.96 -5.23
C PRO A 6 -17.23 20.99 -4.06
N LYS A 7 -18.40 20.38 -3.97
CA LYS A 7 -18.70 19.23 -3.11
C LYS A 7 -17.65 18.15 -3.37
N ARG A 8 -16.71 17.95 -2.44
CA ARG A 8 -15.65 16.96 -2.68
C ARG A 8 -16.22 15.54 -2.71
N GLY A 9 -15.51 14.67 -3.42
CA GLY A 9 -15.75 13.24 -3.44
C GLY A 9 -15.31 12.54 -2.16
N CYS A 10 -15.42 11.21 -2.17
CA CYS A 10 -15.10 10.32 -1.06
C CYS A 10 -13.88 9.46 -1.41
N PHE A 11 -12.91 9.34 -0.49
CA PHE A 11 -11.71 8.52 -0.68
C PHE A 11 -11.71 7.30 0.24
N VAL A 12 -11.79 6.09 -0.33
CA VAL A 12 -11.77 4.82 0.41
C VAL A 12 -10.62 3.94 -0.05
N VAL A 13 -9.90 3.34 0.91
CA VAL A 13 -8.74 2.48 0.65
C VAL A 13 -9.03 1.05 1.11
N PHE A 14 -8.63 0.07 0.32
CA PHE A 14 -8.67 -1.35 0.65
C PHE A 14 -7.27 -1.83 1.03
N GLU A 15 -7.11 -2.33 2.25
CA GLU A 15 -5.85 -2.83 2.81
C GLU A 15 -5.96 -4.29 3.27
N GLY A 16 -4.82 -4.94 3.48
CA GLY A 16 -4.74 -6.36 3.84
C GLY A 16 -3.52 -7.06 3.27
N ILE A 17 -3.23 -8.25 3.81
CA ILE A 17 -2.14 -9.12 3.32
C ILE A 17 -2.42 -9.69 1.93
N ASP A 18 -1.42 -10.30 1.31
CA ASP A 18 -1.59 -10.93 -0.01
C ASP A 18 -2.70 -11.98 0.00
N ARG A 19 -3.44 -12.04 -1.11
CA ARG A 19 -4.69 -12.82 -1.26
C ARG A 19 -5.81 -12.55 -0.27
N SER A 20 -5.81 -11.47 0.50
CA SER A 20 -6.99 -11.12 1.30
C SER A 20 -8.24 -10.77 0.47
N GLY A 21 -8.08 -10.56 -0.84
CA GLY A 21 -9.18 -10.28 -1.78
C GLY A 21 -9.32 -8.81 -2.17
N LYS A 22 -8.36 -7.96 -1.78
CA LYS A 22 -8.39 -6.49 -2.00
C LYS A 22 -8.72 -6.11 -3.43
N SER A 23 -7.94 -6.59 -4.40
CA SER A 23 -8.11 -6.23 -5.81
C SER A 23 -9.47 -6.62 -6.35
N THR A 24 -9.98 -7.80 -5.97
CA THR A 24 -11.32 -8.25 -6.34
C THR A 24 -12.38 -7.36 -5.72
N GLN A 25 -12.30 -7.10 -4.42
CA GLN A 25 -13.32 -6.35 -3.70
C GLN A 25 -13.32 -4.85 -4.06
N ALA A 26 -12.15 -4.25 -4.25
CA ALA A 26 -12.01 -2.88 -4.74
C ALA A 26 -12.61 -2.72 -6.15
N ARG A 27 -12.35 -3.67 -7.05
CA ARG A 27 -12.94 -3.69 -8.40
C ARG A 27 -14.47 -3.84 -8.33
N LEU A 28 -14.99 -4.82 -7.57
CA LEU A 28 -16.43 -5.04 -7.44
C LEU A 28 -17.13 -3.83 -6.81
N ALA A 29 -16.52 -3.21 -5.80
CA ALA A 29 -17.02 -1.99 -5.18
C ALA A 29 -17.10 -0.84 -6.20
N TYR A 30 -16.02 -0.62 -6.97
CA TYR A 30 -15.99 0.37 -8.05
C TYR A 30 -17.07 0.10 -9.12
N GLU A 31 -17.18 -1.13 -9.61
CA GLU A 31 -18.18 -1.51 -10.62
C GLU A 31 -19.61 -1.28 -10.12
N ARG A 32 -19.89 -1.61 -8.84
CA ARG A 32 -21.19 -1.37 -8.22
C ARG A 32 -21.52 0.11 -8.11
N LEU A 33 -20.55 0.95 -7.76
CA LEU A 33 -20.72 2.40 -7.72
C LEU A 33 -21.04 2.98 -9.10
N VAL A 34 -20.29 2.59 -10.12
CA VAL A 34 -20.52 3.03 -11.51
C VAL A 34 -21.90 2.59 -11.99
N LYS A 35 -22.29 1.33 -11.74
CA LYS A 35 -23.62 0.81 -12.10
C LYS A 35 -24.75 1.55 -11.37
N ALA A 36 -24.51 2.02 -10.16
CA ALA A 36 -25.45 2.82 -9.37
C ALA A 36 -25.44 4.32 -9.72
N GLY A 37 -24.64 4.75 -10.71
CA GLY A 37 -24.60 6.14 -11.19
C GLY A 37 -23.70 7.08 -10.39
N TYR A 38 -22.86 6.55 -9.49
CA TYR A 38 -21.88 7.37 -8.76
C TYR A 38 -20.64 7.59 -9.64
N PRO A 39 -20.26 8.84 -9.95
CA PRO A 39 -18.96 9.13 -10.55
C PRO A 39 -17.86 8.55 -9.66
N SER A 40 -17.02 7.69 -10.22
CA SER A 40 -16.05 6.92 -9.43
C SER A 40 -14.75 6.75 -10.18
N GLU A 41 -13.67 6.50 -9.44
CA GLU A 41 -12.36 6.18 -10.00
C GLU A 41 -11.69 5.08 -9.19
N LEU A 42 -11.09 4.10 -9.88
CA LEU A 42 -10.30 3.03 -9.26
C LEU A 42 -8.81 3.33 -9.42
N LEU A 43 -8.09 3.39 -8.30
CA LEU A 43 -6.64 3.52 -8.24
C LEU A 43 -6.03 2.25 -7.64
N ARG A 44 -4.77 1.96 -7.99
CA ARG A 44 -4.00 0.86 -7.40
C ARG A 44 -2.61 1.35 -7.06
N PHE A 45 -2.09 0.92 -5.92
CA PHE A 45 -0.74 1.25 -5.49
C PHE A 45 0.10 -0.04 -5.26
N PRO A 46 1.29 -0.17 -5.86
CA PRO A 46 1.90 0.80 -6.76
C PRO A 46 1.15 0.92 -8.10
N ASP A 47 1.13 2.12 -8.68
CA ASP A 47 0.76 2.31 -10.09
C ASP A 47 1.95 1.87 -10.94
N ARG A 48 1.89 0.64 -11.44
CA ARG A 48 2.97 0.00 -12.23
C ARG A 48 3.13 0.59 -13.63
N THR A 49 2.28 1.53 -14.05
CA THR A 49 2.34 2.13 -15.39
C THR A 49 3.33 3.29 -15.50
N THR A 50 3.65 3.93 -14.38
CA THR A 50 4.58 5.08 -14.32
C THR A 50 6.04 4.62 -14.43
N SER A 51 6.97 5.55 -14.65
CA SER A 51 8.41 5.22 -14.68
C SER A 51 8.90 4.62 -13.35
N ILE A 52 8.45 5.17 -12.21
CA ILE A 52 8.74 4.62 -10.88
C ILE A 52 8.03 3.26 -10.72
N GLY A 53 6.78 3.18 -11.17
CA GLY A 53 5.97 1.96 -11.16
C GLY A 53 6.62 0.78 -11.87
N LYS A 54 7.27 1.02 -13.01
CA LYS A 54 8.00 -0.02 -13.77
C LYS A 54 9.19 -0.54 -12.98
N VAL A 55 9.95 0.33 -12.32
CA VAL A 55 11.05 -0.07 -11.42
C VAL A 55 10.52 -0.93 -10.26
N LEU A 56 9.39 -0.50 -9.65
CA LEU A 56 8.73 -1.26 -8.59
C LEU A 56 8.22 -2.62 -9.10
N ASN A 57 7.69 -2.70 -10.32
CA ASN A 57 7.25 -3.96 -10.93
C ASN A 57 8.42 -4.93 -11.06
N SER A 58 9.52 -4.51 -11.69
CA SER A 58 10.72 -5.35 -11.87
C SER A 58 11.27 -5.87 -10.54
N TYR A 59 11.23 -5.05 -9.48
CA TYR A 59 11.62 -5.48 -8.14
C TYR A 59 10.67 -6.54 -7.56
N LEU A 60 9.35 -6.31 -7.63
CA LEU A 60 8.35 -7.22 -7.06
C LEU A 60 8.29 -8.56 -7.79
N THR A 61 8.45 -8.56 -9.11
CA THR A 61 8.48 -9.76 -9.95
C THR A 61 9.86 -10.42 -9.99
N GLN A 62 10.85 -9.88 -9.27
CA GLN A 62 12.24 -10.35 -9.27
C GLN A 62 12.87 -10.44 -10.67
N GLY A 63 12.40 -9.63 -11.62
CA GLY A 63 12.87 -9.65 -13.02
C GLY A 63 12.46 -10.90 -13.81
N THR A 64 11.44 -11.64 -13.37
CA THR A 64 10.95 -12.86 -14.05
C THR A 64 9.93 -12.60 -15.16
N GLU A 65 9.56 -11.35 -15.43
CA GLU A 65 8.88 -11.03 -16.68
C GLU A 65 9.81 -11.42 -17.85
N HIS A 66 9.32 -12.31 -18.72
CA HIS A 66 9.99 -12.85 -19.89
C HIS A 66 10.24 -11.74 -20.92
N ASP A 67 11.16 -10.85 -20.61
CA ASP A 67 11.77 -10.00 -21.62
C ASP A 67 12.76 -10.90 -22.36
N ASP A 68 12.51 -11.12 -23.65
CA ASP A 68 13.33 -11.86 -24.62
C ASP A 68 14.78 -11.29 -24.77
N LYS A 69 15.14 -10.33 -23.92
CA LYS A 69 16.44 -9.67 -23.81
C LYS A 69 17.10 -10.15 -22.53
N GLY A 70 17.84 -11.24 -22.67
CA GLY A 70 18.45 -12.01 -21.59
C GLY A 70 19.05 -11.19 -20.44
N VAL A 71 18.91 -11.79 -19.26
CA VAL A 71 19.58 -11.47 -17.99
C VAL A 71 19.23 -10.08 -17.44
N SER A 72 18.06 -9.99 -16.80
CA SER A 72 17.88 -9.00 -15.73
C SER A 72 18.67 -9.47 -14.51
N GLU A 73 19.74 -8.76 -14.19
CA GLU A 73 20.46 -8.95 -12.93
C GLU A 73 19.48 -8.74 -11.77
N LYS A 74 19.33 -9.76 -10.90
CA LYS A 74 18.45 -9.70 -9.70
C LYS A 74 18.81 -8.46 -8.90
N THR A 75 18.05 -7.38 -9.07
CA THR A 75 18.37 -6.08 -8.50
C THR A 75 18.18 -6.17 -6.99
N VAL A 76 19.27 -6.29 -6.25
CA VAL A 76 19.26 -6.23 -4.79
C VAL A 76 19.14 -4.77 -4.39
N ALA A 77 17.90 -4.32 -4.16
CA ALA A 77 17.63 -2.97 -3.68
C ALA A 77 17.53 -2.94 -2.15
N SER A 78 18.15 -1.93 -1.53
CA SER A 78 17.97 -1.65 -0.10
C SER A 78 16.48 -1.44 0.20
N PRO A 79 15.92 -1.99 1.29
CA PRO A 79 14.50 -1.82 1.57
C PRO A 79 14.11 -0.38 1.88
N GLN A 80 15.04 0.46 2.36
CA GLN A 80 14.83 1.90 2.53
C GLN A 80 14.61 2.59 1.18
N LEU A 81 15.45 2.28 0.18
CA LEU A 81 15.27 2.79 -1.18
C LEU A 81 13.92 2.34 -1.74
N MET A 82 13.58 1.07 -1.59
CA MET A 82 12.30 0.54 -2.07
C MET A 82 11.12 1.22 -1.39
N HIS A 83 11.18 1.43 -0.07
CA HIS A 83 10.16 2.16 0.66
C HIS A 83 9.95 3.57 0.10
N LEU A 84 11.04 4.31 -0.12
CA LEU A 84 10.98 5.66 -0.71
C LEU A 84 10.41 5.65 -2.13
N LEU A 85 10.72 4.64 -2.96
CA LEU A 85 10.14 4.51 -4.28
C LEU A 85 8.63 4.22 -4.23
N PHE A 86 8.17 3.38 -3.31
CA PHE A 86 6.73 3.19 -3.06
C PHE A 86 6.05 4.50 -2.62
N ALA A 87 6.69 5.28 -1.76
CA ALA A 87 6.18 6.58 -1.32
C ALA A 87 6.13 7.58 -2.48
N ALA A 88 7.20 7.67 -3.28
CA ALA A 88 7.26 8.51 -4.46
C ALA A 88 6.17 8.16 -5.48
N ASN A 89 5.88 6.87 -5.68
CA ASN A 89 4.81 6.41 -6.57
C ASN A 89 3.39 6.83 -6.10
N ARG A 90 3.18 6.95 -4.78
CA ARG A 90 1.96 7.54 -4.24
C ARG A 90 1.91 9.05 -4.47
N TRP A 91 3.03 9.74 -4.23
CA TRP A 91 3.15 11.18 -4.41
C TRP A 91 2.92 11.63 -5.86
N GLU A 92 3.46 10.92 -6.85
CA GLU A 92 3.21 11.24 -8.26
C GLU A 92 1.72 11.07 -8.66
N THR A 93 0.98 10.22 -7.95
CA THR A 93 -0.46 9.99 -8.16
C THR A 93 -1.35 10.99 -7.41
N GLN A 94 -0.82 11.71 -6.41
CA GLN A 94 -1.62 12.55 -5.51
C GLN A 94 -2.41 13.64 -6.25
N ALA A 95 -1.83 14.26 -7.28
CA ALA A 95 -2.52 15.28 -8.06
C ALA A 95 -3.77 14.72 -8.78
N ARG A 96 -3.70 13.48 -9.28
CA ARG A 96 -4.83 12.77 -9.91
C ARG A 96 -5.92 12.46 -8.89
N LEU A 97 -5.53 11.95 -7.72
CA LEU A 97 -6.43 11.69 -6.60
C LEU A 97 -7.19 12.96 -6.18
N LEU A 98 -6.47 14.06 -5.96
CA LEU A 98 -7.07 15.35 -5.57
C LEU A 98 -8.02 15.89 -6.64
N ARG A 99 -7.67 15.79 -7.92
CA ARG A 99 -8.55 16.17 -9.03
C ARG A 99 -9.84 15.37 -9.03
N ALA A 100 -9.75 14.04 -8.94
CA ALA A 100 -10.92 13.17 -8.94
C ALA A 100 -11.88 13.51 -7.78
N LEU A 101 -11.32 13.76 -6.59
CA LEU A 101 -12.12 14.20 -5.44
C LEU A 101 -12.70 15.60 -5.64
N GLY A 102 -11.97 16.54 -6.24
CA GLY A 102 -12.49 17.86 -6.59
C GLY A 102 -13.64 17.83 -7.60
N GLU A 103 -13.71 16.78 -8.43
CA GLU A 103 -14.81 16.49 -9.37
C GLU A 103 -16.00 15.77 -8.70
N GLY A 104 -15.95 15.53 -7.39
CA GLY A 104 -17.02 14.86 -6.64
C GLY A 104 -17.03 13.33 -6.78
N LYS A 105 -15.95 12.72 -7.29
CA LYS A 105 -15.90 11.26 -7.52
C LYS A 105 -15.65 10.47 -6.23
N VAL A 106 -16.21 9.27 -6.15
CA VAL A 106 -15.77 8.26 -5.18
C VAL A 106 -14.48 7.61 -5.70
N VAL A 107 -13.37 7.83 -5.00
CA VAL A 107 -12.10 7.20 -5.33
C VAL A 107 -11.92 5.96 -4.46
N VAL A 108 -11.85 4.81 -5.12
CA VAL A 108 -11.55 3.52 -4.51
C VAL A 108 -10.08 3.19 -4.79
N ALA A 109 -9.28 2.95 -3.75
CA ALA A 109 -7.88 2.57 -3.89
C ALA A 109 -7.61 1.14 -3.42
N ASP A 110 -6.96 0.35 -4.26
CA ASP A 110 -6.38 -0.96 -3.92
C ASP A 110 -4.95 -0.75 -3.40
N ARG A 111 -4.79 -0.90 -2.07
CA ARG A 111 -3.63 -0.48 -1.25
C ARG A 111 -3.40 1.02 -1.21
N TYR A 112 -2.64 1.47 -0.22
CA TYR A 112 -2.10 2.82 -0.14
C TYR A 112 -0.84 2.84 0.76
N SER A 113 -0.64 3.89 1.54
CA SER A 113 0.55 4.00 2.39
C SER A 113 0.60 3.01 3.56
N PHE A 114 -0.53 2.41 3.97
CA PHE A 114 -0.53 1.43 5.05
C PHE A 114 0.16 0.14 4.62
N SER A 115 -0.09 -0.32 3.39
CA SER A 115 0.72 -1.37 2.74
C SER A 115 2.22 -0.99 2.71
N GLY A 116 2.56 0.24 2.34
CA GLY A 116 3.97 0.69 2.30
C GLY A 116 4.69 0.51 3.64
N ILE A 117 4.07 0.98 4.73
CA ILE A 117 4.60 0.86 6.10
C ILE A 117 4.61 -0.61 6.56
N ALA A 118 3.48 -1.32 6.43
CA ALA A 118 3.35 -2.70 6.94
C ALA A 118 4.31 -3.67 6.25
N TYR A 119 4.49 -3.57 4.93
CA TYR A 119 5.43 -4.43 4.20
C TYR A 119 6.88 -4.08 4.52
N THR A 120 7.21 -2.81 4.73
CA THR A 120 8.59 -2.45 5.08
C THR A 120 8.94 -2.93 6.49
N VAL A 121 8.09 -2.67 7.48
CA VAL A 121 8.30 -3.10 8.87
C VAL A 121 8.24 -4.64 9.00
N GLY A 122 7.32 -5.28 8.29
CA GLY A 122 7.07 -6.71 8.38
C GLY A 122 8.01 -7.55 7.52
N ALA A 123 8.08 -7.26 6.22
CA ALA A 123 8.75 -8.09 5.21
C ALA A 123 10.25 -7.82 5.11
N ALA A 124 10.69 -6.55 5.19
CA ALA A 124 12.10 -6.21 4.95
C ALA A 124 13.10 -6.98 5.83
N PRO A 125 12.84 -7.22 7.13
CA PRO A 125 13.72 -8.05 7.95
C PRO A 125 13.86 -9.48 7.43
N VAL A 126 12.78 -10.09 6.95
CA VAL A 126 12.79 -11.49 6.44
C VAL A 126 13.51 -11.55 5.11
N VAL A 127 13.22 -10.62 4.21
CA VAL A 127 13.85 -10.56 2.88
C VAL A 127 15.35 -10.28 3.02
N ALA A 128 15.75 -9.36 3.91
CA ALA A 128 17.16 -9.08 4.18
C ALA A 128 17.89 -10.31 4.74
N GLN A 129 17.27 -11.03 5.68
CA GLN A 129 17.83 -12.27 6.23
C GLN A 129 17.96 -13.37 5.18
N ALA A 130 16.95 -13.55 4.32
CA ALA A 130 17.00 -14.51 3.22
C ALA A 130 18.11 -14.17 2.22
N ALA A 131 18.22 -12.90 1.83
CA ALA A 131 19.27 -12.42 0.94
C ALA A 131 20.67 -12.58 1.53
N ALA A 132 20.85 -12.31 2.83
CA ALA A 132 22.13 -12.53 3.52
C ALA A 132 22.54 -14.01 3.50
N ARG A 133 21.61 -14.93 3.81
CA ARG A 133 21.87 -16.38 3.75
C ARG A 133 22.20 -16.85 2.33
N GLU A 134 21.49 -16.34 1.31
CA GLU A 134 21.80 -16.62 -0.10
C GLU A 134 23.21 -16.14 -0.47
N ALA A 135 23.60 -14.95 -0.02
CA ALA A 135 24.91 -14.37 -0.30
C ALA A 135 26.05 -15.16 0.37
N GLU A 136 25.90 -15.53 1.64
CA GLU A 136 26.84 -16.38 2.37
C GLU A 136 27.01 -17.75 1.68
N ALA A 137 25.91 -18.38 1.26
CA ALA A 137 25.94 -19.66 0.55
C ALA A 137 26.63 -19.58 -0.82
N ARG A 138 26.62 -18.42 -1.49
CA ARG A 138 27.36 -18.17 -2.74
C ARG A 138 28.84 -17.91 -2.47
N ALA A 139 29.15 -17.06 -1.49
CA ALA A 139 30.52 -16.70 -1.13
C ALA A 139 31.35 -17.93 -0.71
N GLY A 140 30.73 -18.90 -0.03
CA GLY A 140 31.35 -20.17 0.31
C GLY A 140 31.72 -21.07 -0.89
N LYS A 141 31.31 -20.73 -2.11
CA LYS A 141 31.54 -21.54 -3.33
C LYS A 141 32.47 -20.90 -4.36
N SER A 142 32.68 -19.57 -4.37
CA SER A 142 33.40 -18.90 -5.45
C SER A 142 34.67 -18.14 -5.05
N GLY A 143 34.96 -17.95 -3.77
CA GLY A 143 36.15 -17.16 -3.36
C GLY A 143 36.14 -15.70 -3.82
N GLU A 144 35.03 -15.23 -4.41
CA GLU A 144 34.80 -13.84 -4.80
C GLU A 144 34.16 -13.04 -3.64
N PRO A 145 34.50 -11.76 -3.47
CA PRO A 145 33.90 -10.93 -2.44
C PRO A 145 32.41 -10.70 -2.70
N ALA A 146 31.64 -10.72 -1.62
CA ALA A 146 30.18 -10.61 -1.60
C ALA A 146 29.70 -9.17 -1.89
N ASP A 147 30.01 -8.58 -3.04
CA ASP A 147 30.08 -7.12 -3.17
C ASP A 147 28.76 -6.34 -3.12
N VAL A 148 27.57 -6.93 -3.38
CA VAL A 148 26.29 -6.17 -3.38
C VAL A 148 25.34 -6.58 -2.25
N ALA A 149 25.18 -7.88 -2.02
CA ALA A 149 24.31 -8.37 -0.95
C ALA A 149 24.93 -8.13 0.44
N ALA A 150 26.27 -8.26 0.57
CA ALA A 150 26.94 -7.83 1.78
C ALA A 150 26.86 -6.31 1.94
N ALA A 151 26.96 -5.51 0.87
CA ALA A 151 26.80 -4.06 0.95
C ALA A 151 25.41 -3.65 1.46
N CYS A 152 24.31 -4.29 1.04
CA CYS A 152 22.97 -3.99 1.57
C CYS A 152 22.82 -4.42 3.06
N ALA A 153 23.37 -5.58 3.43
CA ALA A 153 23.41 -6.04 4.81
C ALA A 153 24.29 -5.13 5.68
N LEU A 154 25.44 -4.67 5.16
CA LEU A 154 26.36 -3.72 5.79
C LEU A 154 25.74 -2.33 5.92
N VAL A 155 25.04 -1.80 4.92
CA VAL A 155 24.33 -0.51 5.02
C VAL A 155 23.26 -0.60 6.10
N THR A 156 22.50 -1.70 6.14
CA THR A 156 21.48 -1.92 7.17
C THR A 156 22.10 -2.03 8.57
N ALA A 157 23.23 -2.75 8.70
CA ALA A 157 23.94 -2.92 9.98
C ALA A 157 24.69 -1.64 10.43
N ALA A 158 25.28 -0.89 9.49
CA ALA A 158 26.12 0.29 9.76
C ALA A 158 25.31 1.56 10.00
N THR A 159 24.15 1.71 9.37
CA THR A 159 23.27 2.87 9.58
C THR A 159 22.41 2.73 10.84
N GLY A 160 22.36 1.54 11.45
CA GLY A 160 21.60 1.31 12.67
C GLY A 160 20.12 1.67 12.55
N SER A 161 19.56 1.70 11.32
CA SER A 161 18.17 2.04 11.05
C SER A 161 17.40 0.74 10.79
N PRO A 162 16.93 0.05 11.84
CA PRO A 162 16.21 -1.20 11.71
C PRO A 162 14.78 -0.92 11.26
N PHE A 163 14.57 -0.63 9.97
CA PHE A 163 13.24 -0.54 9.37
C PHE A 163 12.21 0.16 10.27
N ASP A 164 12.63 1.28 10.87
CA ASP A 164 11.88 1.85 11.97
C ASP A 164 10.55 2.38 11.42
N GLY A 165 9.46 2.09 12.14
CA GLY A 165 8.13 2.51 11.70
C GLY A 165 8.01 4.03 11.61
N GLU A 166 8.89 4.78 12.28
CA GLU A 166 8.94 6.23 12.26
C GLU A 166 9.37 6.78 10.91
N PHE A 167 10.51 6.34 10.37
CA PHE A 167 10.98 6.64 9.01
C PHE A 167 9.89 6.30 7.99
N CYS A 168 9.30 5.12 8.13
CA CYS A 168 8.25 4.69 7.20
C CYS A 168 7.06 5.66 7.22
N ARG A 169 6.60 6.05 8.41
CA ARG A 169 5.49 7.01 8.56
C ARG A 169 5.87 8.42 8.09
N ALA A 170 7.08 8.87 8.40
CA ALA A 170 7.58 10.20 8.05
C ALA A 170 7.66 10.40 6.53
N SER A 171 8.08 9.37 5.78
CA SER A 171 8.17 9.45 4.31
C SER A 171 6.81 9.55 3.60
N GLU A 172 5.73 9.26 4.32
CA GLU A 172 4.34 9.24 3.82
C GLU A 172 3.54 10.44 4.35
N GLN A 173 4.15 11.27 5.21
CA GLN A 173 3.50 12.44 5.80
C GLN A 173 3.12 13.46 4.72
N GLY A 174 1.89 13.99 4.77
CA GLY A 174 1.37 14.91 3.75
C GLY A 174 0.60 14.23 2.62
N LEU A 175 0.63 12.89 2.53
CA LEU A 175 -0.29 12.15 1.66
C LEU A 175 -1.75 12.35 2.12
N LEU A 176 -2.70 12.17 1.21
CA LEU A 176 -4.11 12.32 1.55
C LEU A 176 -4.59 11.27 2.55
N ALA A 177 -5.24 11.68 3.62
CA ALA A 177 -5.92 10.74 4.51
C ALA A 177 -7.23 10.26 3.87
N PRO A 178 -7.52 8.95 3.88
CA PRO A 178 -8.80 8.44 3.40
C PRO A 178 -9.95 8.77 4.36
N ASP A 179 -11.17 8.83 3.82
CA ASP A 179 -12.40 8.90 4.60
C ASP A 179 -12.65 7.57 5.33
N ALA A 180 -12.25 6.45 4.72
CA ALA A 180 -12.25 5.13 5.36
C ALA A 180 -11.16 4.19 4.81
N VAL A 181 -10.70 3.28 5.66
CA VAL A 181 -9.87 2.14 5.27
C VAL A 181 -10.62 0.85 5.55
N PHE A 182 -10.81 0.03 4.54
CA PHE A 182 -11.36 -1.31 4.64
C PHE A 182 -10.22 -2.30 4.71
N TYR A 183 -9.90 -2.74 5.93
CA TYR A 183 -8.89 -3.76 6.17
C TYR A 183 -9.52 -5.15 6.06
N LEU A 184 -9.20 -5.86 4.98
CA LEU A 184 -9.68 -7.21 4.73
C LEU A 184 -8.81 -8.19 5.52
N ASP A 185 -9.32 -8.60 6.67
CA ASP A 185 -8.59 -9.39 7.66
C ASP A 185 -8.82 -10.89 7.45
N ILE A 186 -7.73 -11.60 7.15
CA ILE A 186 -7.68 -13.05 6.98
C ILE A 186 -6.34 -13.52 7.55
N THR A 187 -6.29 -14.75 8.05
CA THR A 187 -5.01 -15.29 8.52
C THR A 187 -4.08 -15.60 7.34
N PRO A 188 -2.75 -15.48 7.51
CA PRO A 188 -1.78 -15.85 6.48
C PRO A 188 -1.97 -17.27 5.94
N GLU A 189 -2.32 -18.23 6.79
CA GLU A 189 -2.51 -19.63 6.43
C GLU A 189 -3.77 -19.85 5.57
N GLU A 190 -4.85 -19.12 5.86
CA GLU A 190 -6.06 -19.15 5.03
C GLU A 190 -5.84 -18.43 3.70
N ALA A 191 -5.14 -17.30 3.72
CA ALA A 191 -4.79 -16.55 2.52
C ALA A 191 -3.88 -17.37 1.59
N GLN A 192 -2.94 -18.14 2.13
CA GLN A 192 -2.03 -18.98 1.35
C GLN A 192 -2.75 -20.07 0.56
N LYS A 193 -3.88 -20.57 1.06
CA LYS A 193 -4.70 -21.60 0.39
C LYS A 193 -5.42 -21.05 -0.86
N ARG A 194 -5.47 -19.73 -1.05
CA ARG A 194 -6.06 -19.09 -2.24
C ARG A 194 -5.07 -19.17 -3.41
N GLY A 195 -5.57 -19.45 -4.61
CA GLY A 195 -4.75 -19.67 -5.82
C GLY A 195 -3.77 -18.53 -6.15
N GLY A 196 -2.74 -18.85 -6.94
CA GLY A 196 -1.69 -17.91 -7.40
C GLY A 196 -0.50 -17.77 -6.45
N TYR A 197 -0.33 -18.68 -5.45
CA TYR A 197 0.78 -18.89 -4.46
C TYR A 197 2.24 -18.61 -4.83
N GLY A 198 2.84 -17.43 -4.62
CA GLY A 198 4.31 -17.32 -4.61
C GLY A 198 4.97 -16.76 -5.88
N ASP A 199 4.25 -16.00 -6.70
CA ASP A 199 4.78 -15.45 -7.96
C ASP A 199 5.56 -14.13 -7.73
N GLU A 200 5.30 -13.43 -6.61
CA GLU A 200 5.98 -12.18 -6.26
C GLU A 200 6.86 -12.29 -4.99
N LEU A 201 7.82 -11.37 -4.85
CA LEU A 201 8.85 -11.35 -3.81
C LEU A 201 8.33 -11.55 -2.37
N TYR A 202 7.17 -10.97 -2.04
CA TYR A 202 6.63 -10.98 -0.67
C TYR A 202 5.66 -12.13 -0.41
N GLU A 203 5.35 -12.95 -1.42
CA GLU A 203 4.39 -14.05 -1.30
C GLU A 203 5.03 -15.28 -0.66
N GLN A 204 5.42 -15.14 0.61
CA GLN A 204 5.96 -16.19 1.47
C GLN A 204 5.24 -16.15 2.82
N LEU A 205 4.89 -17.31 3.38
CA LEU A 205 4.09 -17.38 4.62
C LEU A 205 4.74 -16.59 5.77
N ALA A 206 6.03 -16.81 6.02
CA ALA A 206 6.78 -16.12 7.07
C ALA A 206 6.83 -14.59 6.87
N VAL A 207 6.82 -14.12 5.62
CA VAL A 207 6.71 -12.69 5.30
C VAL A 207 5.30 -12.20 5.66
N GLN A 208 4.27 -12.89 5.19
CA GLN A 208 2.88 -12.48 5.39
C GLN A 208 2.45 -12.50 6.86
N GLU A 209 2.98 -13.42 7.68
CA GLU A 209 2.77 -13.42 9.14
C GLU A 209 3.26 -12.13 9.80
N ARG A 210 4.45 -11.66 9.43
CA ARG A 210 5.00 -10.41 9.97
C ARG A 210 4.28 -9.19 9.42
N VAL A 211 3.90 -9.19 8.15
CA VAL A 211 3.10 -8.11 7.56
C VAL A 211 1.72 -8.03 8.21
N HIS A 212 1.05 -9.17 8.43
CA HIS A 212 -0.21 -9.25 9.18
C HIS A 212 -0.05 -8.66 10.58
N GLY A 213 1.00 -9.05 11.30
CA GLY A 213 1.35 -8.47 12.60
C GLY A 213 1.58 -6.96 12.55
N ALA A 214 2.24 -6.46 11.49
CA ALA A 214 2.52 -5.04 11.31
C ALA A 214 1.26 -4.21 11.07
N TYR A 215 0.21 -4.75 10.45
CA TYR A 215 -1.06 -4.03 10.25
C TYR A 215 -1.79 -3.70 11.56
N LYS A 216 -1.54 -4.45 12.65
CA LYS A 216 -2.15 -4.20 13.96
C LYS A 216 -1.89 -2.79 14.48
N GLN A 217 -0.80 -2.16 14.07
CA GLN A 217 -0.47 -0.78 14.46
C GLN A 217 -1.49 0.28 13.99
N PHE A 218 -2.42 -0.08 13.10
CA PHE A 218 -3.42 0.83 12.54
C PHE A 218 -4.84 0.61 13.09
N GLU A 219 -5.06 -0.42 13.93
CA GLU A 219 -6.41 -0.82 14.36
C GLU A 219 -7.14 0.28 15.16
N ASP A 220 -6.40 1.15 15.85
CA ASP A 220 -6.96 2.24 16.66
C ASP A 220 -7.29 3.51 15.85
N LEU A 221 -7.04 3.53 14.53
CA LEU A 221 -7.39 4.68 13.70
C LEU A 221 -8.92 4.79 13.58
N PRO A 222 -9.52 5.98 13.78
CA PRO A 222 -10.98 6.14 13.84
C PRO A 222 -11.70 5.87 12.50
N TYR A 223 -10.96 5.84 11.40
CA TYR A 223 -11.45 5.53 10.05
C TYR A 223 -11.04 4.13 9.58
N TRP A 224 -10.47 3.29 10.45
CA TRP A 224 -10.12 1.91 10.16
C TRP A 224 -11.31 0.98 10.39
N ARG A 225 -11.74 0.29 9.34
CA ARG A 225 -12.83 -0.69 9.38
C ARG A 225 -12.25 -2.07 9.12
N ARG A 226 -12.14 -2.87 10.18
CA ARG A 226 -11.72 -4.27 10.08
C ARG A 226 -12.89 -5.12 9.58
N ILE A 227 -12.70 -5.79 8.44
CA ILE A 227 -13.70 -6.63 7.78
C ILE A 227 -13.14 -8.06 7.69
N PRO A 228 -13.71 -9.04 8.43
CA PRO A 228 -13.30 -10.43 8.31
C PRO A 228 -13.48 -10.94 6.88
N ALA A 229 -12.39 -11.41 6.27
CA ALA A 229 -12.32 -11.84 4.89
C ALA A 229 -12.26 -13.37 4.72
N GLY A 230 -12.42 -14.13 5.81
CA GLY A 230 -12.53 -15.61 5.81
C GLY A 230 -13.90 -16.16 5.34
N VAL A 231 -14.81 -15.29 4.89
CA VAL A 231 -16.13 -15.65 4.34
C VAL A 231 -16.10 -15.77 2.81
N SER A 232 -17.23 -16.14 2.18
CA SER A 232 -17.30 -16.21 0.71
C SER A 232 -17.09 -14.82 0.06
N PRO A 233 -16.57 -14.76 -1.18
CA PRO A 233 -16.37 -13.50 -1.90
C PRO A 233 -17.62 -12.63 -1.99
N GLU A 234 -18.79 -13.25 -2.17
CA GLU A 234 -20.09 -12.58 -2.28
C GLU A 234 -20.53 -11.98 -0.95
N ALA A 235 -20.43 -12.75 0.14
CA ALA A 235 -20.77 -12.27 1.48
C ALA A 235 -19.83 -11.14 1.92
N LEU A 236 -18.54 -11.27 1.61
CA LEU A 236 -17.56 -10.21 1.84
C LEU A 236 -17.92 -8.94 1.04
N HIS A 237 -18.32 -9.10 -0.21
CA HIS A 237 -18.70 -7.98 -1.07
C HIS A 237 -19.93 -7.23 -0.56
N GLU A 238 -20.98 -7.93 -0.14
CA GLU A 238 -22.19 -7.27 0.39
C GLU A 238 -21.86 -6.46 1.65
N LYS A 239 -21.06 -7.02 2.57
CA LYS A 239 -20.61 -6.29 3.77
C LYS A 239 -19.81 -5.03 3.42
N ILE A 240 -18.91 -5.13 2.44
CA ILE A 240 -18.13 -3.99 1.95
C ILE A 240 -19.04 -2.93 1.32
N ALA A 241 -20.03 -3.35 0.54
CA ALA A 241 -20.97 -2.44 -0.11
C ALA A 241 -21.83 -1.67 0.91
N GLU A 242 -22.25 -2.33 1.99
CA GLU A 242 -22.97 -1.70 3.11
C GLU A 242 -22.11 -0.64 3.81
N GLU A 243 -20.88 -0.99 4.20
CA GLU A 243 -19.94 -0.05 4.83
C GLU A 243 -19.60 1.12 3.88
N LEU A 244 -19.36 0.85 2.59
CA LEU A 244 -19.07 1.87 1.59
C LEU A 244 -20.20 2.87 1.45
N LYS A 245 -21.44 2.40 1.44
CA LYS A 245 -22.61 3.26 1.40
C LYS A 245 -22.68 4.17 2.63
N LEU A 246 -22.42 3.64 3.82
CA LEU A 246 -22.39 4.42 5.06
C LEU A 246 -21.29 5.49 5.02
N VAL A 247 -20.09 5.14 4.56
CA VAL A 247 -18.97 6.09 4.44
C VAL A 247 -19.32 7.20 3.45
N ILE A 248 -19.84 6.89 2.26
CA ILE A 248 -20.25 7.90 1.28
C ILE A 248 -21.32 8.84 1.84
N GLN A 249 -22.29 8.32 2.61
CA GLN A 249 -23.32 9.14 3.24
C GLN A 249 -22.77 10.05 4.36
N GLN A 250 -21.73 9.59 5.06
CA GLN A 250 -21.08 10.33 6.13
C GLN A 250 -20.06 11.35 5.60
N THR A 251 -19.53 11.15 4.39
CA THR A 251 -18.64 12.10 3.73
C THR A 251 -19.39 13.40 3.46
N GLN A 252 -19.12 14.40 4.30
CA GLN A 252 -19.72 15.72 4.15
C GLN A 252 -19.02 16.46 3.02
N PRO A 253 -19.75 16.91 1.98
CA PRO A 253 -19.15 17.58 0.83
C PRO A 253 -18.36 18.85 1.15
N ASP A 254 -18.70 19.49 2.27
CA ASP A 254 -18.09 20.74 2.75
C ASP A 254 -16.96 20.49 3.77
N GLN A 255 -16.73 19.23 4.18
CA GLN A 255 -15.61 18.87 5.04
C GLN A 255 -14.32 18.91 4.23
N PRO A 256 -13.26 19.56 4.71
CA PRO A 256 -11.96 19.55 4.03
C PRO A 256 -11.39 18.12 3.95
N LEU A 257 -10.61 17.86 2.91
CA LEU A 257 -9.70 16.72 2.93
C LEU A 257 -8.62 16.93 4.02
N LYS A 258 -8.18 15.84 4.64
CA LYS A 258 -7.14 15.86 5.69
C LYS A 258 -5.83 15.31 5.14
N ALA A 259 -4.69 15.83 5.58
CA ALA A 259 -3.39 15.22 5.28
C ALA A 259 -3.06 14.14 6.35
N LYS A 260 -2.25 13.15 5.97
CA LYS A 260 -1.69 12.17 6.90
C LYS A 260 -0.61 12.81 7.77
N GLY A 261 -0.66 12.55 9.07
CA GLY A 261 0.28 13.10 10.06
C GLY A 261 -0.19 14.39 10.73
N ASP A 262 -1.36 14.91 10.36
CA ASP A 262 -1.99 16.02 11.08
C ASP A 262 -2.48 15.52 12.45
N ALA A 263 -1.62 15.59 13.47
CA ALA A 263 -1.97 15.39 14.87
C ALA A 263 -2.79 16.56 15.46
N ALA A 264 -3.39 17.41 14.61
CA ALA A 264 -4.15 18.58 15.04
C ALA A 264 -5.65 18.28 15.12
N GLY A 265 -6.02 17.50 16.12
CA GLY A 265 -7.21 17.83 16.90
C GLY A 265 -6.80 18.76 18.04
N SER A 266 -6.53 20.05 17.78
CA SER A 266 -6.59 21.16 18.79
C SER A 266 -6.02 22.53 18.40
N ASP A 267 -5.25 22.74 17.31
CA ASP A 267 -4.36 23.93 17.25
C ASP A 267 -4.78 25.15 16.39
N GLY A 268 -5.96 25.14 15.75
CA GLY A 268 -6.46 26.34 15.07
C GLY A 268 -5.59 26.85 13.91
N ARG A 269 -4.85 25.99 13.20
CA ARG A 269 -4.11 26.36 11.97
C ARG A 269 -4.72 25.80 10.69
N LYS A 270 -4.53 26.61 9.64
CA LYS A 270 -5.31 26.65 8.40
C LYS A 270 -5.09 25.46 7.47
N ARG A 271 -6.20 24.98 6.92
CA ARG A 271 -6.29 23.87 5.94
C ARG A 271 -5.68 24.30 4.60
N LEU A 272 -5.31 23.33 3.75
CA LEU A 272 -4.70 23.50 2.41
C LEU A 272 -5.54 24.31 1.38
N TRP A 273 -6.59 25.00 1.82
CA TRP A 273 -7.44 25.93 1.05
C TRP A 273 -7.98 27.10 1.90
N GLU A 274 -7.36 27.42 3.04
CA GLU A 274 -7.71 28.64 3.80
C GLU A 274 -6.76 29.79 3.46
N MET A 275 -7.07 30.48 2.34
CA MET A 275 -6.42 31.63 1.67
C MET A 275 -5.06 31.36 1.02
#